data_AF-A0A836QRP9-F1
#
_entry.id   AF-A0A836QRP9-F1
#
_cell.length_a   1.000
_cell.length_b   1.000
_cell.length_c   1.000
_cell.angle_alpha   90.00
_cell.angle_beta   90.00
_cell.angle_gamma   90.00
#
_symmetry.space_group_name_H-M   'P 1'
#
loop_
_entity.id
_entity.type
_entity.pdbx_description
1 polymer ?
#
loop_
_entity_poly.entity_id
_entity_poly.type
_entity_poly.pdbx_seq_one_letter_code
_entity_poly.pdbx_strand_id
1 'polypeptide(L)'
;MICRMDEIEKITQGPIQWFRDWPVGDVPRSGALVYTIWDLEGSFIYVGMSGRVMQKGHKPSRTVQGPWGRLNSHAGGRRSGDQFCVYVCDRLVLPRIHNHLQEIADGELSLDAVTKDFIRENLGFRWVEVEDGQAALDLERQIQRGDAPCGKPFLNGV
;
A
#
# COMPACT_ATOMS: atom_id res chain seq x y z
N MET A 1 -16.64 17.47 -13.26
CA MET A 1 -16.62 16.59 -12.07
C MET A 1 -16.73 15.11 -12.48
N ILE A 2 -16.12 14.69 -13.60
CA ILE A 2 -16.19 13.31 -14.14
C ILE A 2 -14.88 12.55 -13.84
N CYS A 3 -13.71 13.22 -13.91
CA CYS A 3 -12.39 12.62 -13.62
C CYS A 3 -12.29 11.79 -12.33
N ARG A 4 -12.86 12.25 -11.21
CA ARG A 4 -12.71 11.53 -9.93
C ARG A 4 -13.43 10.19 -9.87
N MET A 5 -14.51 10.01 -10.63
CA MET A 5 -15.23 8.73 -10.62
C MET A 5 -14.42 7.66 -11.35
N ASP A 6 -13.83 8.01 -12.49
CA ASP A 6 -12.96 7.11 -13.26
C ASP A 6 -11.71 6.70 -12.46
N GLU A 7 -11.13 7.63 -11.68
CA GLU A 7 -10.00 7.35 -10.80
C GLU A 7 -10.37 6.36 -9.68
N ILE A 8 -11.52 6.57 -9.04
CA ILE A 8 -12.03 5.68 -7.98
C ILE A 8 -12.33 4.29 -8.55
N GLU A 9 -12.97 4.21 -9.72
CA GLU A 9 -13.26 2.92 -10.37
C GLU A 9 -11.97 2.15 -10.68
N LYS A 10 -10.94 2.80 -11.23
CA LYS A 10 -9.64 2.16 -11.50
C LYS A 10 -9.02 1.54 -10.24
N ILE A 11 -9.04 2.25 -9.12
CA ILE A 11 -8.44 1.78 -7.87
C ILE A 11 -9.40 0.95 -7.00
N THR A 12 -10.64 0.71 -7.41
CA THR A 12 -11.56 -0.15 -6.65
C THR A 12 -12.03 -1.38 -7.42
N GLN A 13 -12.08 -1.31 -8.75
CA GLN A 13 -12.63 -2.36 -9.60
C GLN A 13 -11.66 -2.81 -10.72
N GLY A 14 -10.59 -2.06 -10.96
CA GLY A 14 -9.58 -2.41 -11.97
C GLY A 14 -8.88 -3.77 -11.73
N PRO A 15 -8.02 -4.21 -12.65
CA PRO A 15 -7.24 -5.42 -12.45
C PRO A 15 -6.26 -5.27 -11.27
N ILE A 16 -6.19 -6.28 -10.41
CA ILE A 16 -5.22 -6.34 -9.32
C ILE A 16 -3.85 -6.73 -9.85
N GLN A 17 -2.82 -6.03 -9.38
CA GLN A 17 -1.42 -6.38 -9.56
C GLN A 17 -0.92 -7.03 -8.26
N TRP A 18 -0.37 -8.24 -8.31
CA TRP A 18 -0.05 -8.98 -7.08
C TRP A 18 1.39 -8.74 -6.60
N PHE A 19 1.60 -8.60 -5.29
CA PHE A 19 2.95 -8.40 -4.74
C PHE A 19 3.87 -9.61 -4.91
N ARG A 20 3.33 -10.83 -5.06
CA ARG A 20 4.13 -12.02 -5.45
C ARG A 20 4.92 -11.81 -6.73
N ASP A 21 4.34 -11.08 -7.67
CA ASP A 21 4.90 -10.81 -9.00
C ASP A 21 5.76 -9.54 -9.00
N TRP A 22 5.95 -8.88 -7.85
CA TRP A 22 6.71 -7.63 -7.77
C TRP A 22 8.15 -7.80 -8.27
N PRO A 23 8.64 -6.91 -9.16
CA PRO A 23 7.99 -5.69 -9.66
C PRO A 23 6.98 -5.92 -10.80
N VAL A 24 5.78 -5.34 -10.67
CA VAL A 24 4.66 -5.51 -11.64
C VAL A 24 3.81 -4.24 -11.73
N GLY A 25 2.99 -4.12 -12.78
CA GLY A 25 1.95 -3.10 -12.89
C GLY A 25 2.42 -1.71 -13.32
N ASP A 26 3.60 -1.60 -13.91
CA ASP A 26 4.15 -0.36 -14.51
C ASP A 26 4.08 0.89 -13.62
N VAL A 27 4.30 0.71 -12.31
CA VAL A 27 4.22 1.80 -11.32
C VAL A 27 5.22 2.92 -11.65
N PRO A 28 4.77 4.18 -11.76
CA PRO A 28 5.65 5.28 -12.12
C PRO A 28 6.68 5.58 -11.02
N ARG A 29 7.87 5.99 -11.43
CA ARG A 29 8.97 6.34 -10.51
C ARG A 29 8.86 7.75 -9.93
N SER A 30 8.06 8.61 -10.51
CA SER A 30 7.84 10.01 -10.12
C SER A 30 6.37 10.39 -10.29
N GLY A 31 6.00 11.59 -9.85
CA GLY A 31 4.61 12.04 -9.85
C GLY A 31 3.87 11.66 -8.56
N ALA A 32 2.55 11.88 -8.57
CA ALA A 32 1.66 11.58 -7.46
C ALA A 32 0.69 10.47 -7.85
N LEU A 33 0.40 9.56 -6.91
CA LEU A 33 -0.61 8.52 -7.11
C LEU A 33 -1.33 8.20 -5.83
N VAL A 34 -2.47 7.54 -6.00
CA VAL A 34 -3.19 6.84 -4.94
C VAL A 34 -3.24 5.36 -5.31
N TYR A 35 -3.09 4.51 -4.31
CA TYR A 35 -3.16 3.06 -4.46
C TYR A 35 -4.03 2.45 -3.37
N THR A 36 -4.67 1.34 -3.70
CA THR A 36 -5.45 0.52 -2.79
C THR A 36 -4.85 -0.88 -2.75
N ILE A 37 -4.95 -1.54 -1.61
CA ILE A 37 -4.42 -2.87 -1.35
C ILE A 37 -5.57 -3.78 -0.95
N TRP A 38 -5.53 -4.99 -1.47
CA TRP A 38 -6.58 -5.98 -1.43
C TRP A 38 -5.98 -7.33 -1.09
N ASP A 39 -6.75 -8.17 -0.40
CA ASP A 39 -6.37 -9.57 -0.21
C ASP A 39 -6.90 -10.48 -1.34
N LEU A 40 -6.58 -11.77 -1.25
CA LEU A 40 -7.03 -12.81 -2.18
C LEU A 40 -8.56 -13.00 -2.20
N GLU A 41 -9.26 -12.62 -1.13
CA GLU A 41 -10.71 -12.73 -1.00
C GLU A 41 -11.45 -11.50 -1.58
N GLY A 42 -10.69 -10.48 -1.99
CA GLY A 42 -11.24 -9.22 -2.49
C GLY A 42 -11.62 -8.24 -1.38
N SER A 43 -11.17 -8.45 -0.15
CA SER A 43 -11.36 -7.51 0.95
C SER A 43 -10.48 -6.28 0.76
N PHE A 44 -11.02 -5.10 1.08
CA PHE A 44 -10.29 -3.85 1.00
C PHE A 44 -9.43 -3.64 2.25
N ILE A 45 -8.11 -3.77 2.10
CA ILE A 45 -7.16 -3.82 3.21
C ILE A 45 -6.64 -2.44 3.59
N TYR A 46 -6.16 -1.67 2.60
CA TYR A 46 -5.45 -0.42 2.85
C TYR A 46 -5.54 0.53 1.65
N VAL A 47 -5.52 1.83 1.89
CA VAL A 47 -5.28 2.86 0.87
C VAL A 47 -4.11 3.73 1.27
N GLY A 48 -3.29 4.09 0.30
CA GLY A 48 -2.17 5.01 0.51
C GLY A 48 -1.98 5.94 -0.67
N MET A 49 -1.25 7.03 -0.44
CA MET A 49 -0.76 7.92 -1.49
C MET A 49 0.77 7.98 -1.57
N SER A 50 1.29 8.42 -2.71
CA SER A 50 2.70 8.82 -2.88
C SER A 50 2.81 10.14 -3.65
N GLY A 51 3.96 10.81 -3.54
CA GLY A 51 4.25 12.04 -4.31
C GLY A 51 3.81 13.36 -3.65
N ARG A 52 3.59 13.39 -2.33
CA ARG A 52 3.11 14.59 -1.59
C ARG A 52 3.93 15.87 -1.85
N VAL A 53 5.23 15.72 -2.13
CA VAL A 53 6.18 16.83 -2.33
C VAL A 53 6.72 16.87 -3.77
N MET A 54 6.21 16.01 -4.67
CA MET A 54 6.75 15.86 -6.02
C MET A 54 5.82 16.53 -7.03
N GLN A 55 6.20 17.71 -7.55
CA GLN A 55 5.62 18.24 -8.79
C GLN A 55 6.18 17.47 -10.00
N LYS A 56 5.43 17.40 -11.11
CA LYS A 56 5.90 16.85 -12.39
C LYS A 56 7.29 17.42 -12.73
N GLY A 57 8.27 16.53 -12.90
CA GLY A 57 9.66 16.89 -13.24
C GLY A 57 10.67 16.88 -12.09
N HIS A 58 10.25 16.74 -10.82
CA HIS A 58 11.18 16.57 -9.70
C HIS A 58 11.77 15.15 -9.69
N LYS A 59 13.10 15.04 -9.63
CA LYS A 59 13.78 13.76 -9.42
C LYS A 59 13.59 13.28 -7.98
N PRO A 60 13.38 11.97 -7.75
CA PRO A 60 13.34 11.43 -6.39
C PRO A 60 14.65 11.76 -5.67
N SER A 61 14.56 12.30 -4.45
CA SER A 61 15.72 12.49 -3.59
C SER A 61 15.93 11.24 -2.73
N ARG A 62 17.05 11.19 -2.02
CA ARG A 62 17.32 10.13 -1.03
C ARG A 62 16.26 10.07 0.10
N THR A 63 15.52 11.17 0.31
CA THR A 63 14.53 11.34 1.38
C THR A 63 13.08 11.26 0.90
N VAL A 64 12.81 11.46 -0.39
CA VAL A 64 11.45 11.39 -0.97
C VAL A 64 11.42 10.28 -2.02
N GLN A 65 10.91 9.11 -1.61
CA GLN A 65 10.68 8.00 -2.52
C GLN A 65 9.46 8.31 -3.39
N GLY A 66 9.63 8.24 -4.71
CA GLY A 66 8.50 8.31 -5.64
C GLY A 66 7.60 7.08 -5.53
N PRO A 67 6.52 7.00 -6.32
CA PRO A 67 5.51 5.97 -6.14
C PRO A 67 6.00 4.53 -6.22
N TRP A 68 6.85 4.22 -7.19
CA TRP A 68 7.51 2.92 -7.29
C TRP A 68 8.27 2.57 -6.00
N GLY A 69 8.99 3.54 -5.41
CA GLY A 69 9.75 3.33 -4.18
C GLY A 69 8.84 3.02 -2.98
N ARG A 70 7.69 3.70 -2.88
CA ARG A 70 6.69 3.42 -1.85
C ARG A 70 6.13 2.01 -1.94
N LEU A 71 5.69 1.58 -3.12
CA LEU A 71 5.20 0.20 -3.31
C LEU A 71 6.32 -0.84 -3.19
N ASN A 72 7.56 -0.50 -3.57
CA ASN A 72 8.72 -1.35 -3.33
C ASN A 72 9.01 -1.53 -1.83
N SER A 73 8.82 -0.49 -1.02
CA SER A 73 8.94 -0.56 0.44
C SER A 73 7.92 -1.54 1.02
N HIS A 74 6.66 -1.45 0.58
CA HIS A 74 5.61 -2.41 0.95
C HIS A 74 5.97 -3.84 0.56
N ALA A 75 6.38 -4.05 -0.70
CA ALA A 75 6.78 -5.37 -1.20
C ALA A 75 8.00 -5.96 -0.47
N GLY A 76 8.80 -5.11 0.21
CA GLY A 76 9.95 -5.51 1.00
C GLY A 76 9.61 -5.96 2.43
N GLY A 77 8.42 -5.64 2.94
CA GLY A 77 7.94 -6.05 4.26
C GLY A 77 8.66 -5.44 5.46
N ARG A 78 9.64 -4.56 5.24
CA ARG A 78 10.37 -3.89 6.32
C ARG A 78 9.41 -2.97 7.08
N ARG A 79 9.27 -3.18 8.39
CA ARG A 79 8.35 -2.40 9.23
C ARG A 79 8.88 -1.00 9.56
N SER A 80 10.20 -0.87 9.75
CA SER A 80 10.83 0.42 10.05
C SER A 80 10.67 1.41 8.90
N GLY A 81 9.94 2.50 9.14
CA GLY A 81 9.68 3.56 8.17
C GLY A 81 8.53 3.29 7.20
N ASP A 82 7.79 2.19 7.38
CA ASP A 82 6.67 1.81 6.53
C ASP A 82 5.44 1.44 7.37
N GLN A 83 4.52 2.38 7.50
CA GLN A 83 3.30 2.22 8.31
C GLN A 83 2.40 1.08 7.82
N PHE A 84 2.35 0.83 6.51
CA PHE A 84 1.58 -0.27 5.97
C PHE A 84 2.15 -1.61 6.44
N CYS A 85 3.48 -1.79 6.36
CA CYS A 85 4.14 -3.01 6.85
C CYS A 85 3.93 -3.21 8.37
N VAL A 86 3.93 -2.13 9.16
CA VAL A 86 3.60 -2.20 10.60
C VAL A 86 2.17 -2.74 10.79
N TYR A 87 1.18 -2.17 10.10
CA TYR A 87 -0.21 -2.60 10.24
C TYR A 87 -0.46 -4.03 9.76
N VAL A 88 0.19 -4.45 8.67
CA VAL A 88 0.13 -5.84 8.20
C VAL A 88 0.72 -6.78 9.26
N CYS A 89 1.89 -6.45 9.81
CA CYS A 89 2.51 -7.22 10.88
C CYS A 89 1.55 -7.38 12.06
N ASP A 90 1.06 -6.27 12.60
CA ASP A 90 0.33 -6.24 13.86
C ASP A 90 -1.05 -6.93 13.75
N ARG A 91 -1.75 -6.73 12.64
CA ARG A 91 -3.17 -7.11 12.52
C ARG A 91 -3.43 -8.32 11.64
N LEU A 92 -2.49 -8.69 10.76
CA LEU A 92 -2.67 -9.82 9.83
C LEU A 92 -1.67 -10.94 10.05
N VAL A 93 -0.43 -10.62 10.46
CA VAL A 93 0.63 -11.61 10.67
C VAL A 93 0.66 -12.13 12.10
N LEU A 94 0.78 -11.26 13.11
CA LEU A 94 0.87 -11.67 14.52
C LEU A 94 -0.26 -12.61 14.98
N PRO A 95 -1.54 -12.43 14.58
CA PRO A 95 -2.58 -13.40 14.92
C PRO A 95 -2.31 -14.83 14.43
N ARG A 96 -1.54 -15.00 13.35
CA ARG A 96 -1.23 -16.28 12.71
C ARG A 96 0.03 -16.96 13.25
N ILE A 97 0.95 -16.19 13.84
CA ILE A 97 2.25 -16.68 14.31
C ILE A 97 2.45 -16.54 15.83
N HIS A 98 1.36 -16.35 16.58
CA HIS A 98 1.38 -16.14 18.03
C HIS A 98 2.03 -17.29 18.83
N ASN A 99 2.16 -18.47 18.23
CA ASN A 99 2.86 -19.63 18.79
C ASN A 99 4.39 -19.59 18.60
N HIS A 100 4.92 -18.60 17.85
CA HIS A 100 6.36 -18.44 17.55
C HIS A 100 7.02 -17.28 18.31
N LEU A 101 6.40 -16.79 19.39
CA LEU A 101 6.91 -15.61 20.14
C LEU A 101 8.33 -15.80 20.67
N GLN A 102 8.69 -17.00 21.09
CA GLN A 102 10.04 -17.29 21.59
C GLN A 102 11.08 -17.17 20.47
N GLU A 103 10.81 -17.72 19.29
CA GLU A 103 11.69 -17.61 18.11
C GLU A 103 11.87 -16.16 17.66
N ILE A 104 10.81 -15.34 17.79
CA ILE A 104 10.89 -13.89 17.52
C ILE A 104 11.78 -13.20 18.56
N ALA A 105 11.61 -13.52 19.84
CA ALA A 105 12.39 -12.93 20.93
C ALA A 105 13.88 -13.27 20.84
N ASP A 106 14.20 -14.50 20.41
CA ASP A 106 15.56 -14.99 20.25
C ASP A 106 16.21 -14.51 18.93
N GLY A 107 15.43 -13.93 18.01
CA GLY A 107 15.91 -13.40 16.73
C GLY A 107 16.00 -14.45 15.61
N GLU A 108 15.55 -15.68 15.86
CA GLU A 108 15.50 -16.77 14.88
C GLU A 108 14.40 -16.55 13.83
N LEU A 109 13.29 -15.92 14.23
CA LEU A 109 12.20 -15.54 13.33
C LEU A 109 12.09 -14.01 13.18
N SER A 110 12.42 -13.51 11.99
CA SER A 110 12.30 -12.08 11.68
C SER A 110 10.86 -11.69 11.33
N LEU A 111 10.28 -10.79 12.13
CA LEU A 111 8.96 -10.19 11.84
C LEU A 111 8.91 -9.48 10.47
N ASP A 112 10.02 -8.88 10.04
CA ASP A 112 10.10 -8.22 8.72
C ASP A 112 10.04 -9.27 7.59
N ALA A 113 10.66 -10.44 7.77
CA ALA A 113 10.65 -11.52 6.80
C ALA A 113 9.24 -12.13 6.66
N VAL A 114 8.60 -12.51 7.76
CA VAL A 114 7.23 -13.05 7.72
C VAL A 114 6.21 -12.01 7.23
N THR A 115 6.42 -10.73 7.50
CA THR A 115 5.59 -9.64 6.95
C THR A 115 5.74 -9.56 5.43
N LYS A 116 6.97 -9.62 4.93
CA LYS A 116 7.23 -9.66 3.48
C LYS A 116 6.54 -10.85 2.83
N ASP A 117 6.70 -12.04 3.38
CA ASP A 117 6.13 -13.26 2.82
C ASP A 117 4.60 -13.18 2.79
N PHE A 118 3.99 -12.74 3.89
CA PHE A 118 2.54 -12.48 3.93
C PHE A 118 2.09 -11.52 2.83
N ILE A 119 2.76 -10.37 2.68
CA ILE A 119 2.41 -9.35 1.67
C ILE A 119 2.51 -9.95 0.27
N ARG A 120 3.62 -10.64 -0.06
CA ARG A 120 3.81 -11.23 -1.39
C ARG A 120 2.77 -12.29 -1.70
N GLU A 121 2.46 -13.14 -0.73
CA GLU A 121 1.56 -14.27 -0.95
C GLU A 121 0.09 -13.86 -0.98
N ASN A 122 -0.32 -12.88 -0.16
CA ASN A 122 -1.73 -12.65 0.12
C ASN A 122 -2.27 -11.33 -0.42
N LEU A 123 -1.40 -10.36 -0.74
CA LEU A 123 -1.84 -9.01 -1.05
C LEU A 123 -1.53 -8.60 -2.50
N GLY A 124 -2.42 -7.81 -3.05
CA GLY A 124 -2.26 -7.15 -4.33
C GLY A 124 -2.72 -5.70 -4.26
N PHE A 125 -2.39 -4.93 -5.29
CA PHE A 125 -2.67 -3.50 -5.33
C PHE A 125 -3.26 -3.06 -6.67
N ARG A 126 -3.92 -1.92 -6.61
CA ARG A 126 -4.32 -1.10 -7.77
C ARG A 126 -3.78 0.30 -7.56
N TRP A 127 -3.54 1.05 -8.63
CA TRP A 127 -3.08 2.43 -8.52
C TRP A 127 -3.63 3.31 -9.63
N VAL A 128 -3.68 4.61 -9.37
CA VAL A 128 -3.98 5.64 -10.37
C VAL A 128 -3.09 6.85 -10.16
N GLU A 129 -2.47 7.33 -11.24
CA GLU A 129 -1.76 8.61 -11.22
C GLU A 129 -2.77 9.76 -11.10
N VAL A 130 -2.44 10.74 -10.28
CA VAL A 130 -3.25 11.95 -10.07
C VAL A 130 -2.41 13.19 -10.35
N GLU A 131 -3.07 14.33 -10.48
CA GLU A 131 -2.44 15.59 -10.92
C GLU A 131 -1.27 16.01 -10.03
N ASP A 132 -1.46 15.98 -8.71
CA ASP A 132 -0.46 16.40 -7.74
C ASP A 132 -0.65 15.73 -6.36
N GLY A 133 0.25 16.08 -5.43
CA GLY A 133 0.21 15.55 -4.07
C GLY A 133 -1.01 15.97 -3.25
N GLN A 134 -1.66 17.09 -3.58
CA GLN A 134 -2.88 17.54 -2.88
C GLN A 134 -4.09 16.74 -3.36
N ALA A 135 -4.21 16.53 -4.68
CA ALA A 135 -5.20 15.62 -5.25
C ALA A 135 -5.05 14.19 -4.70
N ALA A 136 -3.81 13.71 -4.56
CA ALA A 136 -3.53 12.41 -3.97
C ALA A 136 -4.00 12.31 -2.51
N LEU A 137 -3.71 13.34 -1.70
CA LEU A 137 -4.12 13.40 -0.30
C LEU A 137 -5.65 13.48 -0.15
N ASP A 138 -6.32 14.27 -0.99
CA ASP A 138 -7.77 14.43 -0.94
C ASP A 138 -8.49 13.13 -1.35
N LEU A 139 -7.99 12.46 -2.39
CA LEU A 139 -8.53 11.17 -2.83
C LEU A 139 -8.27 10.06 -1.81
N GLU A 140 -7.06 9.98 -1.24
CA GLU A 140 -6.75 9.03 -0.15
C GLU A 140 -7.72 9.23 1.03
N ARG A 141 -7.92 10.47 1.48
CA ARG A 141 -8.82 10.80 2.60
C ARG A 141 -10.28 10.47 2.30
N GLN A 142 -10.73 10.72 1.08
CA GLN A 142 -12.07 10.34 0.63
C GLN A 142 -12.27 8.82 0.76
N ILE A 143 -11.30 8.02 0.28
CA ILE A 143 -11.38 6.56 0.34
C ILE A 143 -11.26 6.04 1.77
N GLN A 144 -10.38 6.63 2.60
CA GLN A 144 -10.25 6.25 4.03
C GLN A 144 -11.56 6.43 4.80
N ARG A 145 -12.36 7.45 4.46
CA ARG A 145 -13.67 7.70 5.09
C ARG A 145 -14.74 6.69 4.68
N GLY A 146 -14.51 5.93 3.62
CA GLY A 146 -15.47 5.00 3.05
C GLY A 146 -16.38 5.63 2.00
N ASP A 147 -16.01 6.78 1.45
CA ASP A 147 -16.79 7.49 0.41
C ASP A 147 -16.56 6.91 -1.00
N ALA A 148 -16.12 5.64 -1.07
CA ALA A 148 -15.91 4.87 -2.28
C ALA A 148 -16.73 3.55 -2.20
N PRO A 149 -17.10 2.92 -3.33
CA PRO A 149 -17.94 1.72 -3.34
C PRO A 149 -17.40 0.54 -2.51
N CYS A 150 -16.09 0.50 -2.28
CA CYS A 150 -15.42 -0.53 -1.50
C CYS A 150 -15.51 -0.34 0.03
N GLY A 151 -16.16 0.72 0.50
CA GLY A 151 -16.28 1.03 1.92
C GLY A 151 -14.95 1.44 2.54
N LYS A 152 -14.81 1.22 3.85
CA LYS A 152 -13.62 1.60 4.62
C LYS A 152 -12.53 0.54 4.53
N PRO A 153 -11.24 0.93 4.43
CA PRO A 153 -10.13 -0.01 4.50
C PRO A 153 -10.04 -0.64 5.89
N PHE A 154 -9.65 -1.92 5.95
CA PHE A 154 -9.47 -2.63 7.22
C PHE A 154 -8.37 -2.02 8.13
N LEU A 155 -7.28 -1.51 7.54
CA LEU A 155 -6.08 -1.07 8.28
C LEU A 155 -5.96 0.44 8.54
N ASN A 156 -6.43 1.34 7.66
CA ASN A 156 -6.20 2.79 7.86
C ASN A 156 -6.97 3.42 9.04
N GLY A 157 -7.93 2.71 9.63
CA GLY A 157 -8.77 3.22 10.74
C GLY A 157 -8.20 3.03 12.13
N VAL A 158 -6.88 2.81 12.26
CA VAL A 158 -6.16 2.63 13.53
C VAL A 158 -5.52 3.93 13.97
#